data_AF-A0A1B0BUN8-F1
#
_entry.id   AF-A0A1B0BUN8-F1
#
_cell.length_a   1.000
_cell.length_b   1.000
_cell.length_c   1.000
_cell.angle_alpha   90.00
_cell.angle_beta   90.00
_cell.angle_gamma   90.00
#
_symmetry.space_group_name_H-M   'P 1'
#
loop_
_entity.id
_entity.type
_entity.pdbx_description
1 polymer ?
#
loop_
_entity_poly.entity_id
_entity_poly.type
_entity_poly.pdbx_seq_one_letter_code
_entity_poly.pdbx_strand_id
1 'polypeptide(L)'
;MSAIFRPYVRIVEQPFNKAMRFRYECEGRSGSAILGANSTLEHKTYPSIEIIGYAGDAVVIISCVSKDPPYCPHPHKLVGTDCQHGVCKKVFSSVQMPLAFQNLSIRHVKKKNIESVLTERKALRIDPFRTGFNHRLETSAIDLYSLRLCFQKNLLNFL
;
A
#
# COMPACT_ATOMS: atom_id res chain seq x y z
N MET A 1 -34.01 -0.59 15.96
CA MET A 1 -33.09 -1.05 14.88
C MET A 1 -31.72 -0.47 15.19
N SER A 2 -30.78 -1.25 15.73
CA SER A 2 -29.40 -0.77 15.87
C SER A 2 -28.80 -0.63 14.47
N ALA A 3 -28.28 0.54 14.13
CA ALA A 3 -27.52 0.69 12.90
C ALA A 3 -26.35 -0.30 12.95
N ILE A 4 -26.29 -1.23 11.99
CA ILE A 4 -25.17 -2.15 11.86
C ILE A 4 -23.97 -1.30 11.44
N PHE A 5 -23.17 -0.88 12.41
CA PHE A 5 -21.95 -0.13 12.15
C PHE A 5 -20.97 -1.03 11.42
N ARG A 6 -20.70 -0.74 10.14
CA ARG A 6 -19.69 -1.46 9.36
C ARG A 6 -18.34 -0.84 9.66
N PRO A 7 -17.38 -1.59 10.23
CA PRO A 7 -16.08 -1.02 10.53
C PRO A 7 -15.40 -0.54 9.25
N TYR A 8 -14.61 0.53 9.31
CA TYR A 8 -13.92 1.10 8.15
C TYR A 8 -12.50 1.54 8.50
N VAL A 9 -11.63 1.66 7.49
CA VAL A 9 -10.27 2.20 7.66
C VAL A 9 -10.32 3.72 7.57
N ARG A 10 -9.77 4.43 8.55
CA ARG A 10 -9.51 5.86 8.49
C ARG A 10 -8.00 6.09 8.38
N ILE A 11 -7.58 6.91 7.42
CA ILE A 11 -6.19 7.37 7.35
C ILE A 11 -6.04 8.48 8.38
N VAL A 12 -5.14 8.27 9.34
CA VAL A 12 -4.82 9.25 10.41
C VAL A 12 -3.72 10.19 9.93
N GLU A 13 -2.75 9.65 9.19
CA GLU A 13 -1.70 10.44 8.55
C GLU A 13 -1.48 9.97 7.11
N GLN A 14 -1.61 10.90 6.17
CA GLN A 14 -1.33 10.66 4.75
C GLN A 14 0.18 10.52 4.51
N PRO A 15 0.61 9.82 3.45
CA PRO A 15 2.00 9.90 3.00
C PRO A 15 2.35 11.33 2.58
N PHE A 16 3.63 11.68 2.75
CA PHE A 16 4.16 12.97 2.40
C PHE A 16 3.87 13.31 0.94
N ASN A 17 3.40 14.53 0.68
CA ASN A 17 2.94 14.95 -0.65
C ASN A 17 4.07 15.48 -1.56
N LYS A 18 5.33 15.49 -1.07
CA LYS A 18 6.49 15.91 -1.88
C LYS A 18 7.05 14.74 -2.68
N ALA A 19 7.70 15.08 -3.79
CA ALA A 19 8.36 14.10 -4.64
C ALA A 19 9.34 13.24 -3.83
N MET A 20 9.17 11.92 -3.91
CA MET A 20 10.07 10.93 -3.34
C MET A 20 10.69 10.11 -4.46
N ARG A 21 12.02 9.93 -4.41
CA ARG A 21 12.71 9.07 -5.38
C ARG A 21 12.47 7.59 -5.06
N PHE A 22 11.75 6.90 -5.94
CA PHE A 22 11.67 5.45 -5.92
C PHE A 22 13.02 4.85 -6.35
N ARG A 23 13.44 3.76 -5.71
CA ARG A 23 14.75 3.13 -5.96
C ARG A 23 14.61 1.87 -6.79
N TYR A 24 15.53 1.67 -7.71
CA TYR A 24 15.61 0.42 -8.47
C TYR A 24 16.21 -0.69 -7.62
N GLU A 25 15.82 -1.93 -7.89
CA GLU A 25 16.39 -3.11 -7.23
C GLU A 25 17.92 -3.21 -7.38
N CYS A 26 18.44 -2.86 -8.55
CA CYS A 26 19.88 -2.90 -8.84
C CYS A 26 20.70 -1.84 -8.08
N GLU A 27 20.09 -0.89 -7.37
CA GLU A 27 20.81 0.05 -6.51
C GLU A 27 21.30 -0.60 -5.20
N GLY A 28 20.86 -1.83 -4.88
CA GLY A 28 21.33 -2.59 -3.72
C GLY A 28 20.99 -1.99 -2.35
N ARG A 29 20.19 -0.91 -2.32
CA ARG A 29 19.74 -0.23 -1.10
C ARG A 29 18.23 -0.26 -1.01
N SER A 30 17.72 -0.44 0.21
CA SER A 30 16.32 -0.15 0.50
C SER A 30 16.05 1.33 0.21
N GLY A 31 14.87 1.65 -0.34
CA GLY A 31 14.47 3.03 -0.57
C GLY A 31 14.36 3.80 0.74
N SER A 32 14.31 5.13 0.65
CA SER A 32 13.93 5.94 1.80
C SER A 32 12.51 5.58 2.25
N ALA A 33 12.28 5.60 3.55
CA ALA A 33 10.95 5.40 4.11
C ALA A 33 9.98 6.47 3.60
N ILE A 34 8.75 6.06 3.31
CA ILE A 34 7.64 6.97 3.04
C ILE A 34 7.31 7.65 4.36
N LEU A 35 7.57 8.95 4.41
CA LEU A 35 7.25 9.78 5.57
C LEU A 35 5.77 10.19 5.55
N GLY A 36 5.27 10.62 6.70
CA GLY A 36 3.95 11.19 6.87
C GLY A 36 3.87 12.64 6.39
N ALA A 37 2.67 13.11 6.09
CA ALA A 37 2.38 14.46 5.64
C ALA A 37 2.84 15.53 6.64
N ASN A 38 2.84 15.21 7.94
CA ASN A 38 3.23 16.13 9.02
C ASN A 38 4.68 15.96 9.46
N SER A 39 5.47 15.14 8.74
CA SER A 39 6.85 14.86 9.12
C SER A 39 7.70 16.12 8.99
N THR A 40 8.51 16.39 10.01
CA THR A 40 9.51 17.47 10.02
C THR A 40 10.93 16.89 9.99
N LEU A 41 11.95 17.74 9.95
CA LEU A 41 13.36 17.32 10.01
C LEU A 41 13.71 16.68 11.36
N GLU A 42 13.14 17.21 12.44
CA GLU A 42 13.38 16.80 13.82
C GLU A 42 12.46 15.65 14.24
N HIS A 43 11.20 15.68 13.77
CA HIS A 43 10.16 14.75 14.19
C HIS A 43 9.61 14.02 12.97
N LYS A 44 10.15 12.83 12.74
CA LYS A 44 9.71 11.97 11.64
C LYS A 44 8.40 11.28 11.98
N THR A 45 7.40 11.49 11.13
CA THR A 45 6.11 10.80 11.18
C THR A 45 5.95 9.93 9.94
N TYR A 46 4.92 9.08 9.92
CA TYR A 46 4.76 8.04 8.90
C TYR A 46 3.29 7.87 8.53
N PRO A 47 2.99 7.35 7.31
CA PRO A 47 1.64 6.99 6.96
C PRO A 47 1.03 6.12 8.05
N SER A 48 -0.16 6.49 8.51
CA SER A 48 -0.82 5.77 9.58
C SER A 48 -2.32 5.68 9.38
N ILE A 49 -2.89 4.57 9.86
CA ILE A 49 -4.33 4.29 9.76
C ILE A 49 -4.89 3.86 11.10
N GLU A 50 -6.20 3.87 11.18
CA GLU A 50 -6.96 3.19 12.22
C GLU A 50 -8.18 2.47 11.63
N ILE A 51 -8.75 1.53 12.37
CA ILE A 51 -10.02 0.88 12.05
C ILE A 51 -11.04 1.40 13.05
N ILE A 52 -12.06 2.08 12.54
CA ILE A 52 -13.15 2.59 13.36
C ILE A 52 -14.24 1.54 13.52
N GLY A 53 -14.77 1.44 14.74
CA GLY A 53 -15.89 0.59 15.13
C GLY A 53 -15.59 -0.90 15.14
N TYR A 54 -14.34 -1.28 15.39
CA TYR A 54 -13.94 -2.67 15.63
C TYR A 54 -12.91 -2.74 16.76
N ALA A 55 -13.14 -3.65 17.70
CA ALA A 55 -12.19 -4.01 18.75
C ALA A 55 -11.88 -5.51 18.62
N GLY A 56 -10.61 -5.84 18.44
CA GLY A 56 -10.15 -7.18 18.14
C GLY A 56 -9.02 -7.19 17.11
N ASP A 57 -8.61 -8.40 16.73
CA ASP A 57 -7.49 -8.56 15.80
C ASP A 57 -7.94 -8.39 14.35
N ALA A 58 -7.12 -7.70 13.57
CA ALA A 58 -7.35 -7.47 12.16
C ALA A 58 -6.05 -7.58 11.37
N VAL A 59 -6.20 -7.87 10.08
CA VAL A 59 -5.12 -7.87 9.12
C VAL A 59 -5.32 -6.69 8.18
N VAL A 60 -4.30 -5.86 8.03
CA VAL A 60 -4.25 -4.85 6.96
C VAL A 60 -3.26 -5.28 5.89
N ILE A 61 -3.71 -5.21 4.65
CA ILE A 61 -2.94 -5.45 3.44
C ILE A 61 -2.74 -4.11 2.75
N ILE A 62 -1.50 -3.78 2.41
CA ILE A 62 -1.10 -2.54 1.75
C ILE A 62 -0.52 -2.88 0.39
N SER A 63 -1.03 -2.21 -0.64
CA SER A 63 -0.58 -2.43 -2.01
C SER A 63 -0.58 -1.13 -2.81
N CYS A 64 0.25 -1.04 -3.86
CA CYS A 64 0.26 0.11 -4.76
C CYS A 64 -0.83 -0.03 -5.84
N VAL A 65 -1.55 1.05 -6.11
CA VAL A 65 -2.53 1.18 -7.20
C VAL A 65 -2.27 2.45 -8.01
N SER A 66 -2.82 2.54 -9.22
CA SER A 66 -2.73 3.75 -10.05
C SER A 66 -3.26 4.99 -9.32
N LYS A 67 -2.74 6.16 -9.68
CA LYS A 67 -3.19 7.44 -9.12
C LYS A 67 -4.66 7.72 -9.41
N ASP A 68 -5.13 7.39 -10.61
CA ASP A 68 -6.47 7.75 -11.06
C ASP A 68 -7.36 6.50 -11.18
N PRO A 69 -8.70 6.66 -11.06
CA PRO A 69 -9.66 5.59 -11.32
C PRO A 69 -9.41 4.94 -12.69
N PRO A 70 -9.58 3.61 -12.82
CA PRO A 70 -10.25 2.72 -11.86
C PRO A 70 -9.34 2.16 -10.73
N TYR A 71 -8.18 2.75 -10.44
CA TYR A 71 -7.24 2.31 -9.39
C TYR A 71 -6.70 0.88 -9.62
N CYS A 72 -6.11 0.67 -10.79
CA CYS A 72 -5.54 -0.62 -11.18
C CYS A 72 -4.31 -1.00 -10.34
N PRO A 73 -4.02 -2.30 -10.13
CA PRO A 73 -2.78 -2.77 -9.53
C PRO A 73 -1.54 -2.14 -10.19
N HIS A 74 -0.72 -1.47 -9.41
CA HIS A 74 0.47 -0.79 -9.89
C HIS A 74 1.68 -1.76 -9.93
N PRO A 75 2.58 -1.66 -10.93
CA PRO A 75 3.73 -2.56 -11.03
C PRO A 75 4.80 -2.33 -9.95
N HIS A 76 4.88 -1.13 -9.36
CA HIS A 76 5.86 -0.89 -8.30
C HIS A 76 5.61 -1.72 -7.05
N LYS A 77 6.70 -2.12 -6.39
CA LYS A 77 6.67 -3.02 -5.24
C LYS A 77 6.84 -2.21 -3.95
N LEU A 78 6.01 -2.48 -2.95
CA LEU A 78 6.30 -2.05 -1.58
C LEU A 78 7.41 -2.91 -0.99
N VAL A 79 8.32 -2.28 -0.26
CA VAL A 79 9.44 -2.94 0.41
C VAL A 79 9.54 -2.42 1.83
N GLY A 80 9.67 -3.35 2.77
CA GLY A 80 9.70 -3.07 4.20
C GLY A 80 9.70 -4.36 5.01
N THR A 81 9.72 -4.22 6.33
CA THR A 81 9.78 -5.35 7.27
C THR A 81 8.66 -6.36 7.05
N ASP A 82 7.42 -5.88 6.85
CA ASP A 82 6.22 -6.71 6.73
C ASP A 82 5.81 -6.97 5.26
N CYS A 83 6.74 -6.76 4.31
CA CYS A 83 6.43 -6.75 2.89
C CYS A 83 7.02 -7.96 2.16
N GLN A 84 6.17 -8.66 1.41
CA GLN A 84 6.52 -9.79 0.56
C GLN A 84 5.84 -9.62 -0.80
N HIS A 85 6.53 -9.97 -1.88
CA HIS A 85 6.00 -9.87 -3.25
C HIS A 85 5.44 -8.48 -3.63
N GLY A 86 5.96 -7.40 -3.03
CA GLY A 86 5.53 -6.04 -3.31
C GLY A 86 4.22 -5.61 -2.64
N VAL A 87 3.77 -6.34 -1.63
CA VAL A 87 2.60 -6.07 -0.79
C VAL A 87 3.02 -6.21 0.67
N CYS A 88 2.45 -5.40 1.56
CA CYS A 88 2.72 -5.51 3.00
C CYS A 88 1.49 -6.05 3.72
N LYS A 89 1.68 -7.02 4.60
CA LYS A 89 0.60 -7.62 5.39
C LYS A 89 0.97 -7.52 6.86
N LYS A 90 0.14 -6.80 7.62
CA LYS A 90 0.38 -6.59 9.05
C LYS A 90 -0.84 -7.01 9.87
N VAL A 91 -0.61 -7.85 10.87
CA VAL A 91 -1.59 -8.22 11.89
C VAL A 91 -1.48 -7.21 13.03
N PHE A 92 -2.60 -6.77 13.58
CA PHE A 92 -2.60 -5.90 14.74
C PHE A 92 -3.83 -6.16 15.62
N SER A 93 -3.69 -5.75 16.87
CA SER A 93 -4.76 -5.74 17.87
C SER A 93 -5.22 -4.30 18.12
N SER A 94 -6.45 -4.11 18.59
CA SER A 94 -7.06 -2.78 18.78
C SER A 94 -6.31 -1.86 19.75
N VAL A 95 -5.46 -2.41 20.62
CA VAL A 95 -4.59 -1.65 21.54
C VAL A 95 -3.40 -0.96 20.86
N GLN A 96 -3.08 -1.30 19.61
CA GLN A 96 -1.88 -0.81 18.90
C GLN A 96 -2.18 0.32 17.90
N MET A 97 -3.28 1.04 18.12
CA MET A 97 -3.79 2.05 17.19
C MET A 97 -3.41 3.47 17.65
N PRO A 98 -3.10 4.41 16.74
CA PRO A 98 -3.06 4.27 15.28
C PRO A 98 -1.84 3.47 14.77
N LEU A 99 -2.02 2.75 13.66
CA LEU A 99 -0.99 1.90 13.06
C LEU A 99 -0.11 2.69 12.10
N ALA A 100 1.14 2.95 12.49
CA ALA A 100 2.14 3.61 11.64
C ALA A 100 3.00 2.61 10.83
N PHE A 101 3.33 2.98 9.59
CA PHE A 101 4.12 2.17 8.64
C PHE A 101 5.52 2.75 8.42
N GLN A 102 6.40 2.61 9.41
CA GLN A 102 7.70 3.31 9.44
C GLN A 102 8.73 2.83 8.41
N ASN A 103 8.78 1.52 8.15
CA ASN A 103 9.79 0.90 7.29
C ASN A 103 9.26 0.65 5.87
N LEU A 104 8.33 1.47 5.39
CA LEU A 104 7.70 1.29 4.09
C LEU A 104 8.42 2.13 3.03
N SER A 105 8.87 1.52 1.93
CA SER A 105 9.50 2.20 0.80
C SER A 105 8.96 1.65 -0.53
N ILE A 106 9.23 2.36 -1.64
CA ILE A 106 8.79 1.96 -2.98
C ILE A 106 9.99 1.55 -3.82
N ARG A 107 9.93 0.34 -4.37
CA ARG A 107 10.86 -0.17 -5.36
C ARG A 107 10.31 0.03 -6.76
N HIS A 108 11.05 0.83 -7.53
CA HIS A 108 10.74 1.13 -8.91
C HIS A 108 10.97 -0.09 -9.80
N VAL A 109 9.96 -0.43 -10.60
CA VAL A 109 10.01 -1.52 -11.57
C VAL A 109 10.32 -0.94 -12.95
N LYS A 110 11.36 -1.49 -13.60
CA LYS A 110 11.75 -1.11 -14.97
C LYS A 110 10.62 -1.43 -15.95
N LYS A 111 10.42 -0.58 -16.97
CA LYS A 111 9.38 -0.77 -18.01
C LYS A 111 9.34 -2.20 -18.57
N LYS A 112 10.50 -2.75 -18.92
CA LYS A 112 10.64 -4.12 -19.45
C LYS A 112 10.15 -5.25 -18.52
N ASN A 113 9.99 -4.97 -17.23
CA ASN A 113 9.57 -5.96 -16.22
C ASN A 113 8.10 -5.78 -15.79
N ILE A 114 7.40 -4.74 -16.28
CA ILE A 114 6.04 -4.42 -15.83
C ILE A 114 5.08 -5.59 -16.05
N GLU A 115 5.09 -6.18 -17.24
CA GLU A 115 4.17 -7.26 -17.58
C GLU A 115 4.36 -8.49 -16.68
N SER A 116 5.62 -8.90 -16.47
CA SER A 116 5.97 -10.00 -15.57
C SER A 116 5.50 -9.74 -14.14
N VAL A 117 5.74 -8.54 -13.61
CA VAL A 117 5.32 -8.18 -12.24
C VAL A 117 3.80 -8.12 -12.11
N LEU A 118 3.08 -7.58 -13.09
CA LEU A 118 1.62 -7.56 -13.08
C LEU A 118 1.03 -8.98 -13.20
N THR A 119 1.72 -9.87 -13.91
CA THR A 119 1.34 -11.29 -13.99
C THR A 119 1.54 -12.00 -12.65
N GLU A 120 2.65 -11.74 -11.94
CA GLU A 120 2.87 -12.20 -10.56
C GLU A 120 1.75 -11.71 -9.63
N ARG A 121 1.39 -10.43 -9.69
CA ARG A 121 0.30 -9.86 -8.88
C ARG A 121 -1.06 -10.50 -9.17
N LYS A 122 -1.34 -10.83 -10.44
CA LYS A 122 -2.54 -11.57 -10.83
C LYS A 122 -2.58 -12.96 -10.20
N ALA A 123 -1.47 -13.69 -10.25
CA ALA A 123 -1.37 -15.01 -9.63
C ALA A 123 -1.61 -14.96 -8.11
N LEU A 124 -1.12 -13.91 -7.45
CA LEU A 124 -1.32 -13.65 -6.02
C LEU A 124 -2.69 -13.03 -5.68
N ARG A 125 -3.55 -12.79 -6.68
CA ARG A 125 -4.88 -12.18 -6.54
C ARG A 125 -4.86 -10.79 -5.88
N ILE A 126 -3.83 -10.00 -6.14
CA ILE A 126 -3.68 -8.64 -5.60
C ILE A 126 -4.38 -7.64 -6.54
N ASP A 127 -5.69 -7.51 -6.39
CA ASP A 127 -6.52 -6.55 -7.13
C ASP A 127 -7.61 -5.96 -6.21
N PRO A 128 -7.28 -4.89 -5.45
CA PRO A 128 -8.18 -4.36 -4.43
C PRO A 128 -9.54 -3.89 -4.98
N PHE A 129 -9.57 -3.46 -6.24
CA PHE A 129 -10.73 -2.86 -6.90
C PHE A 129 -11.34 -3.75 -7.99
N ARG A 130 -10.86 -4.98 -8.16
CA ARG A 130 -11.33 -5.94 -9.18
C ARG A 130 -11.30 -5.36 -10.61
N THR A 131 -10.26 -4.61 -10.90
CA THR A 131 -10.05 -3.93 -12.20
C THR A 131 -9.48 -4.85 -13.28
N GLY A 132 -8.99 -6.02 -12.89
CA GLY A 132 -8.27 -6.92 -13.78
C GLY A 132 -6.84 -6.46 -14.05
N PHE A 133 -6.23 -7.05 -15.07
CA PHE A 133 -4.81 -6.87 -15.40
C PHE A 133 -4.56 -6.62 -16.88
N ASN A 134 -5.57 -6.14 -17.63
CA ASN A 134 -5.44 -5.91 -19.06
C ASN A 134 -4.48 -4.74 -19.36
N HIS A 135 -4.33 -3.79 -18.45
CA HIS A 135 -3.34 -2.70 -18.55
C HIS A 135 -1.89 -3.18 -18.64
N ARG A 136 -1.60 -4.44 -18.29
CA ARG A 136 -0.28 -5.03 -18.49
C ARG A 136 0.11 -5.17 -19.97
N LEU A 137 -0.87 -5.17 -20.88
CA LEU A 137 -0.64 -5.24 -22.33
C LEU A 137 -0.23 -3.88 -22.91
N GLU A 138 -0.58 -2.78 -22.24
CA GLU A 138 -0.28 -1.41 -22.65
C GLU A 138 0.60 -0.71 -21.59
N THR A 139 1.77 -1.30 -21.33
CA THR A 139 2.65 -0.83 -20.23
C THR A 139 3.12 0.62 -20.37
N SER A 140 3.09 1.19 -21.58
CA SER A 140 3.43 2.59 -21.85
C SER A 140 2.43 3.59 -21.27
N ALA A 141 1.18 3.19 -21.06
CA ALA A 141 0.12 4.03 -20.52
C ALA A 141 0.15 4.12 -18.97
N ILE A 142 0.96 3.30 -18.30
CA ILE A 142 1.06 3.29 -16.84
C ILE A 142 1.98 4.43 -16.38
N ASP A 143 1.44 5.36 -15.59
CA ASP A 143 2.25 6.38 -14.90
C ASP A 143 3.14 5.73 -13.84
N LEU A 144 4.45 5.78 -14.02
CA LEU A 144 5.45 5.23 -13.08
C LEU A 144 5.97 6.26 -12.06
N TYR A 145 5.53 7.51 -12.16
CA TYR A 145 5.96 8.59 -11.28
C TYR A 145 4.94 8.88 -10.17
N SER A 146 3.70 8.44 -10.35
CA SER A 146 2.63 8.63 -9.38
C SER A 146 1.89 7.34 -9.09
N LEU A 147 1.57 7.09 -7.81
CA LEU A 147 0.74 5.96 -7.38
C LEU A 147 0.00 6.32 -6.09
N ARG A 148 -0.90 5.45 -5.66
CA ARG A 148 -1.54 5.51 -4.33
C ARG A 148 -1.27 4.25 -3.54
N LEU A 149 -1.22 4.39 -2.21
CA LEU A 149 -1.27 3.27 -1.29
C LEU A 149 -2.74 2.89 -1.05
N CYS A 150 -3.08 1.63 -1.27
CA CYS A 150 -4.38 1.06 -0.97
C CYS A 150 -4.29 0.24 0.32
N PHE A 151 -5.19 0.48 1.27
CA PHE A 151 -5.29 -0.23 2.53
C PHE A 151 -6.56 -1.10 2.54
N GLN A 152 -6.39 -2.42 2.54
CA GLN A 152 -7.48 -3.38 2.66
C GLN A 152 -7.47 -3.97 4.06
N LYS A 153 -8.62 -4.00 4.74
CA LYS A 153 -8.76 -4.64 6.05
C LYS A 153 -9.50 -5.97 5.95
N ASN A 154 -9.02 -6.97 6.69
CA ASN A 154 -9.72 -8.21 6.96
C ASN A 154 -9.86 -8.34 8.48
N LEU A 155 -11.09 -8.43 8.98
CA LEU A 155 -11.37 -8.60 10.41
C LEU A 155 -11.32 -10.09 10.73
N LEU A 156 -10.57 -10.51 11.76
CA LEU A 156 -10.38 -11.94 12.06
C LEU A 156 -11.58 -12.56 12.80
N ASN A 157 -12.43 -11.75 13.45
CA ASN A 157 -13.60 -12.22 14.21
C ASN A 157 -14.91 -12.25 13.39
N PHE A 158 -14.86 -12.14 12.06
CA PHE A 158 -16.03 -12.19 11.17
C PHE A 158 -15.98 -13.37 10.17
N LEU A 159 -15.21 -14.41 10.49
CA LEU A 159 -15.21 -15.70 9.79
C LEU A 159 -15.92 -16.76 10.63
#